data_AF-A0A2V9VL19-F1
#
_entry.id   AF-A0A2V9VL19-F1
#
_cell.length_a   1.000
_cell.length_b   1.000
_cell.length_c   1.000
_cell.angle_alpha   90.00
_cell.angle_beta   90.00
_cell.angle_gamma   90.00
#
_symmetry.space_group_name_H-M   'P 1'
#
loop_
_entity.id
_entity.type
_entity.pdbx_description
1 polymer ?
#
loop_
_entity_poly.entity_id
_entity_poly.type
_entity_poly.pdbx_seq_one_letter_code
_entity_poly.pdbx_strand_id
1 'polypeptide(L)'
;MFAKSLKPPIRLSLPALETLAVIAYKQPVTVPEISEIRGVDSSGVIGTLLDRKLITTAGRKAVVGRPILYRSTKEFLLRFGLKDVSELPSMEEFEKLVAESFQSDLLPVDAQGSDSPAEDSTPPDSSLSEAEEQSDLQSVEAAEDEGMATAEQRDRGENDPAA
;
A
#
# COMPACT_ATOMS: atom_id res chain seq x y z
N MET A 1 -4.44 -34.66 -0.67
CA MET A 1 -2.97 -34.56 -0.65
C MET A 1 -2.53 -33.66 -1.82
N PHE A 2 -2.56 -32.33 -1.70
CA PHE A 2 -2.09 -31.41 -2.77
C PHE A 2 -1.65 -30.07 -2.17
N ALA A 3 -0.39 -29.97 -1.78
CA ALA A 3 0.32 -28.69 -1.63
C ALA A 3 1.82 -28.96 -1.77
N LYS A 4 2.25 -29.40 -2.96
CA LYS A 4 3.67 -29.41 -3.32
C LYS A 4 3.85 -28.50 -4.53
N SER A 5 4.61 -27.43 -4.29
CA SER A 5 5.00 -26.35 -5.21
C SER A 5 4.00 -25.20 -5.35
N LEU A 6 3.90 -24.38 -4.29
CA LEU A 6 3.62 -22.97 -4.48
C LEU A 6 4.91 -22.34 -5.02
N LYS A 7 4.84 -21.63 -6.14
CA LYS A 7 5.96 -20.80 -6.64
C LYS A 7 6.51 -19.96 -5.48
N PRO A 8 7.83 -19.65 -5.46
CA PRO A 8 8.47 -18.92 -4.36
C PRO A 8 7.66 -17.70 -3.91
N PRO A 9 7.49 -17.47 -2.60
CA PRO A 9 6.55 -16.48 -2.08
C PRO A 9 6.88 -15.09 -2.62
N ILE A 10 5.87 -14.43 -3.18
CA ILE A 10 6.00 -13.04 -3.63
C ILE A 10 6.15 -12.17 -2.39
N ARG A 11 7.32 -11.54 -2.22
CA ARG A 11 7.54 -10.55 -1.17
C ARG A 11 6.89 -9.23 -1.56
N LEU A 12 5.74 -8.92 -0.99
CA LEU A 12 5.10 -7.61 -1.09
C LEU A 12 5.50 -6.76 0.12
N SER A 13 5.65 -5.46 -0.08
CA SER A 13 5.72 -4.51 1.03
C SER A 13 4.38 -4.47 1.76
N LEU A 14 4.38 -4.00 3.00
CA LEU A 14 3.14 -3.88 3.78
C LEU A 14 2.08 -3.01 3.06
N PRO A 15 2.41 -1.81 2.50
CA PRO A 15 1.44 -1.03 1.76
C PRO A 15 0.84 -1.77 0.55
N ALA A 16 1.64 -2.60 -0.10
CA ALA A 16 1.18 -3.42 -1.23
C ALA A 16 0.26 -4.55 -0.81
N LEU A 17 0.53 -5.17 0.33
CA LEU A 17 -0.33 -6.20 0.90
C LEU A 17 -1.69 -5.61 1.33
N GLU A 18 -1.66 -4.45 1.99
CA GLU A 18 -2.88 -3.74 2.41
C GLU A 18 -3.73 -3.32 1.19
N THR A 19 -3.12 -2.79 0.13
CA THR A 19 -3.85 -2.42 -1.10
C THR A 19 -4.44 -3.67 -1.76
N LEU A 20 -3.67 -4.76 -1.82
CA LEU A 20 -4.13 -6.02 -2.38
C LEU A 20 -5.32 -6.59 -1.60
N ALA A 21 -5.29 -6.51 -0.26
CA ALA A 21 -6.39 -6.94 0.59
C ALA A 21 -7.66 -6.14 0.31
N VAL A 22 -7.57 -4.80 0.22
CA VAL A 22 -8.73 -3.95 -0.13
C VAL A 22 -9.34 -4.38 -1.46
N ILE A 23 -8.51 -4.62 -2.49
CA ILE A 23 -9.01 -5.08 -3.81
C ILE A 23 -9.67 -6.44 -3.71
N ALA A 24 -9.06 -7.40 -3.01
CA ALA A 24 -9.58 -8.76 -2.89
C ALA A 24 -10.98 -8.80 -2.22
N TYR A 25 -11.19 -7.99 -1.18
CA TYR A 25 -12.46 -7.95 -0.45
C TYR A 25 -13.51 -7.00 -1.03
N LYS A 26 -13.12 -5.97 -1.80
CA LYS A 26 -14.04 -4.96 -2.34
C LYS A 26 -14.22 -5.01 -3.85
N GLN A 27 -13.60 -5.96 -4.55
CA GLN A 27 -13.72 -6.08 -6.00
C GLN A 27 -15.19 -6.22 -6.46
N PRO A 28 -15.56 -5.65 -7.63
CA PRO A 28 -14.75 -4.77 -8.46
C PRO A 28 -14.66 -3.35 -7.87
N VAL A 29 -13.44 -2.79 -7.77
CA VAL A 29 -13.17 -1.51 -7.08
C VAL A 29 -12.28 -0.56 -7.89
N THR A 30 -12.45 0.75 -7.74
CA THR A 30 -11.69 1.80 -8.45
C THR A 30 -10.53 2.36 -7.61
N VAL A 31 -9.53 3.00 -8.25
CA VAL A 31 -8.40 3.61 -7.51
C VAL A 31 -8.85 4.62 -6.46
N PRO A 32 -9.79 5.56 -6.74
CA PRO A 32 -10.26 6.50 -5.72
C PRO A 32 -10.87 5.81 -4.50
N GLU A 33 -11.71 4.78 -4.71
CA GLU A 33 -12.31 4.01 -3.61
C GLU A 33 -11.26 3.26 -2.78
N ILE A 34 -10.21 2.71 -3.43
CA ILE A 34 -9.10 2.08 -2.72
C ILE A 34 -8.36 3.10 -1.85
N SER A 35 -8.00 4.25 -2.43
CA SER A 35 -7.26 5.30 -1.72
C SER A 35 -8.08 5.88 -0.56
N GLU A 36 -9.40 6.01 -0.73
CA GLU A 36 -10.33 6.44 0.32
C GLU A 36 -10.34 5.46 1.50
N ILE A 37 -10.47 4.16 1.23
CA ILE A 37 -10.45 3.12 2.28
C ILE A 37 -9.09 3.08 3.00
N ARG A 38 -7.99 3.29 2.28
CA ARG A 38 -6.64 3.28 2.83
C ARG A 38 -6.25 4.58 3.54
N GLY A 39 -6.96 5.67 3.27
CA GLY A 39 -6.61 7.01 3.75
C GLY A 39 -5.35 7.62 3.11
N VAL A 40 -4.75 6.97 2.11
CA VAL A 40 -3.52 7.39 1.43
C VAL A 40 -3.57 7.05 -0.06
N ASP A 41 -2.79 7.77 -0.89
CA ASP A 41 -2.74 7.46 -2.32
C ASP A 41 -2.14 6.06 -2.58
N SER A 42 -2.91 5.23 -3.28
CA SER A 42 -2.54 3.87 -3.63
C SER A 42 -2.13 3.70 -5.09
N SER A 43 -2.11 4.78 -5.90
CA SER A 43 -1.88 4.72 -7.35
C SER A 43 -0.58 4.00 -7.75
N GLY A 44 0.54 4.30 -7.08
CA GLY A 44 1.84 3.68 -7.36
C GLY A 44 1.90 2.18 -7.03
N VAL A 45 1.15 1.76 -6.01
CA VAL A 45 1.07 0.35 -5.61
C VAL A 45 0.29 -0.49 -6.63
N ILE A 46 -0.76 0.08 -7.22
CA ILE A 46 -1.58 -0.60 -8.23
C ILE A 46 -0.74 -1.08 -9.41
N GLY A 47 0.19 -0.24 -9.90
CA GLY A 47 1.12 -0.63 -10.96
C GLY A 47 1.94 -1.88 -10.60
N THR A 48 2.52 -1.89 -9.40
CA THR A 48 3.30 -3.04 -8.90
C THR A 48 2.46 -4.32 -8.82
N LEU A 49 1.20 -4.22 -8.38
CA LEU A 49 0.31 -5.37 -8.28
C LEU A 49 -0.13 -5.90 -9.66
N LEU A 50 -0.31 -5.01 -10.65
CA LEU A 50 -0.59 -5.36 -12.05
C LEU A 50 0.60 -6.08 -12.68
N ASP A 51 1.82 -5.55 -12.52
CA ASP A 51 3.04 -6.15 -13.08
C ASP A 51 3.30 -7.56 -12.54
N ARG A 52 2.99 -7.76 -11.25
CA ARG A 52 3.05 -9.06 -10.59
C ARG A 52 1.86 -9.97 -10.91
N LYS A 53 0.91 -9.49 -11.72
CA LYS A 53 -0.30 -10.19 -12.17
C LYS A 53 -1.21 -10.63 -11.01
N LEU A 54 -1.13 -9.97 -9.86
CA LEU A 54 -1.98 -10.27 -8.70
C LEU A 54 -3.37 -9.65 -8.87
N ILE A 55 -3.47 -8.55 -9.60
CA ILE A 55 -4.72 -7.89 -9.96
C ILE A 55 -4.82 -7.70 -11.48
N THR A 56 -6.03 -7.41 -11.95
CA THR A 56 -6.33 -7.08 -13.35
C THR A 56 -7.49 -6.10 -13.41
N THR A 57 -7.75 -5.55 -14.60
CA THR A 57 -8.88 -4.67 -14.83
C THR A 57 -10.19 -5.48 -14.98
N ALA A 58 -11.29 -4.91 -14.50
CA ALA A 58 -12.64 -5.46 -14.53
C ALA A 58 -13.60 -4.59 -15.36
N GLY A 59 -13.06 -3.75 -16.26
CA GLY A 59 -13.81 -2.78 -17.04
C GLY A 59 -13.73 -1.37 -16.45
N ARG A 60 -14.79 -0.58 -16.66
CA ARG A 60 -14.89 0.82 -16.20
C ARG A 60 -16.23 1.07 -15.53
N LYS A 61 -16.23 1.81 -14.43
CA LYS A 61 -17.46 2.19 -13.71
C LYS A 61 -18.27 3.19 -14.54
N ALA A 62 -19.58 3.01 -14.62
CA ALA A 62 -20.50 3.85 -15.42
C ALA A 62 -20.86 5.16 -14.69
N VAL A 63 -19.85 5.95 -14.33
CA VAL A 63 -19.97 7.26 -13.67
C VAL A 63 -19.10 8.28 -14.39
N VAL A 64 -19.18 9.55 -13.98
CA VAL A 64 -18.33 10.64 -14.51
C VAL A 64 -16.84 10.26 -14.39
N GLY A 65 -16.05 10.55 -15.43
CA GLY A 65 -14.64 10.16 -15.52
C GLY A 65 -14.38 8.69 -15.86
N ARG A 66 -15.40 7.83 -15.81
CA ARG A 66 -15.35 6.40 -16.18
C ARG A 66 -14.09 5.68 -15.65
N PRO A 67 -13.85 5.70 -14.32
CA PRO A 67 -12.65 5.15 -13.72
C PRO A 67 -12.56 3.63 -13.96
N ILE A 68 -11.32 3.14 -14.02
CA ILE A 68 -11.02 1.71 -14.22
C ILE A 68 -11.38 0.94 -12.94
N LEU A 69 -12.04 -0.20 -13.11
CA LEU A 69 -12.31 -1.16 -12.04
C LEU A 69 -11.20 -2.20 -12.00
N TYR A 70 -10.85 -2.65 -10.80
CA TYR A 70 -9.83 -3.66 -10.54
C TYR A 70 -10.40 -4.85 -9.77
N ARG A 71 -9.82 -6.02 -10.00
CA ARG A 71 -10.13 -7.28 -9.32
C ARG A 71 -8.88 -8.18 -9.21
N SER A 72 -8.93 -9.16 -8.33
CA SER A 72 -7.95 -10.24 -8.22
C SER A 72 -7.91 -11.14 -9.46
N THR A 73 -6.80 -11.85 -9.65
CA THR A 73 -6.59 -12.77 -10.78
C THR A 73 -6.53 -14.23 -10.33
N LYS A 74 -6.40 -15.14 -11.30
CA LYS A 74 -6.08 -16.55 -11.02
C LYS A 74 -4.69 -16.74 -10.41
N GLU A 75 -3.71 -15.88 -10.72
CA GLU A 75 -2.39 -15.95 -10.09
C GLU A 75 -2.51 -15.56 -8.61
N PHE A 76 -3.35 -14.59 -8.25
CA PHE A 76 -3.67 -14.33 -6.84
C PHE A 76 -4.20 -15.59 -6.15
N LEU A 77 -5.24 -16.22 -6.70
CA LEU A 77 -5.81 -17.44 -6.11
C LEU A 77 -4.76 -18.55 -5.93
N LEU A 78 -3.94 -18.79 -6.95
CA LEU A 78 -2.86 -19.78 -6.89
C LEU A 78 -1.82 -19.44 -5.81
N ARG A 79 -1.51 -18.16 -5.60
CA ARG A 79 -0.51 -17.72 -4.61
C ARG A 79 -1.01 -17.83 -3.19
N PHE A 80 -2.31 -17.58 -2.96
CA PHE A 80 -2.94 -17.70 -1.65
C PHE A 80 -3.53 -19.09 -1.39
N GLY A 81 -3.41 -20.02 -2.35
CA GLY A 81 -3.90 -21.39 -2.19
C GLY A 81 -5.42 -21.51 -2.19
N LEU A 82 -6.11 -20.54 -2.80
CA LEU A 82 -7.57 -20.45 -2.86
C LEU A 82 -8.07 -21.05 -4.18
N LYS A 83 -9.27 -21.63 -4.17
CA LYS A 83 -9.96 -22.04 -5.39
C LYS A 83 -10.81 -20.91 -5.96
N ASP A 84 -11.40 -20.12 -5.07
CA ASP A 84 -12.25 -18.97 -5.41
C ASP A 84 -12.02 -17.83 -4.42
N VAL A 85 -12.40 -16.61 -4.82
CA VAL A 85 -12.32 -15.42 -3.97
C VAL A 85 -13.31 -15.52 -2.80
N SER A 86 -14.41 -16.27 -2.94
CA SER A 86 -15.36 -16.52 -1.85
C SER A 86 -14.78 -17.32 -0.68
N GLU A 87 -13.61 -17.95 -0.84
CA GLU A 87 -12.91 -18.65 0.25
C GLU A 87 -12.13 -17.70 1.15
N LEU A 88 -12.09 -16.39 0.85
CA LEU A 88 -11.53 -15.40 1.74
C LEU A 88 -12.36 -15.31 3.02
N PRO A 89 -11.73 -15.32 4.20
CA PRO A 89 -12.44 -15.25 5.47
C PRO A 89 -13.24 -13.95 5.56
N SER A 90 -14.49 -14.06 6.00
CA SER A 90 -15.28 -12.89 6.39
C SER A 90 -14.62 -12.12 7.53
N MET A 91 -15.08 -10.89 7.80
CA MET A 91 -14.53 -10.10 8.91
C MET A 91 -14.69 -10.83 10.26
N GLU A 92 -15.84 -11.47 10.48
CA GLU A 92 -16.12 -12.24 11.71
C GLU A 92 -15.19 -13.47 11.83
N GLU A 93 -14.99 -14.19 10.73
CA GLU A 93 -14.06 -15.34 10.70
C GLU A 93 -12.61 -14.88 10.89
N PHE A 94 -12.24 -13.73 10.35
CA PHE A 94 -10.91 -13.16 10.52
C PHE A 94 -10.64 -12.85 11.99
N GLU A 95 -11.57 -12.22 12.71
CA GLU A 95 -11.44 -11.95 14.15
C GLU A 95 -11.23 -13.24 14.95
N LYS A 96 -11.97 -14.31 14.61
CA LYS A 96 -11.83 -15.61 15.25
C LYS A 96 -10.48 -16.27 14.95
N LEU A 97 -10.05 -16.28 13.69
CA LEU A 97 -8.75 -16.82 13.27
C LEU A 97 -7.59 -16.10 13.96
N VAL A 98 -7.68 -14.78 14.04
CA VAL A 98 -6.71 -13.94 14.73
C VAL A 98 -6.67 -14.28 16.22
N ALA A 99 -7.83 -14.36 16.89
CA ALA A 99 -7.90 -14.74 18.29
C ALA A 99 -7.30 -16.13 18.58
N GLU A 100 -7.59 -17.12 17.73
CA GLU A 100 -7.03 -18.49 17.85
C GLU A 100 -5.52 -18.54 17.60
N SER A 101 -5.03 -17.74 16.64
CA SER A 101 -3.59 -17.67 16.34
C SER A 101 -2.79 -17.03 17.48
N PHE A 102 -3.31 -16.00 18.15
CA PHE A 102 -2.65 -15.38 19.30
C PHE A 102 -2.70 -16.23 20.58
N GLN A 103 -3.74 -17.06 20.76
CA GLN A 103 -3.79 -18.02 21.87
C GLN A 103 -2.71 -19.10 21.76
N SER A 104 -2.27 -19.40 20.53
CA SER A 104 -1.25 -20.41 20.26
C SER A 104 0.17 -19.93 20.61
N ASP A 105 0.43 -18.62 20.54
CA ASP A 105 1.72 -18.01 20.92
C ASP A 105 1.85 -17.69 22.42
N LEU A 106 0.73 -17.66 23.15
CA LEU A 106 0.68 -17.30 24.58
C LEU A 106 0.59 -18.50 25.53
N LEU A 107 0.76 -19.74 25.06
CA LEU A 107 0.86 -20.87 25.97
C LEU A 107 2.11 -20.71 26.84
N PRO A 108 1.97 -20.55 28.18
CA PRO A 108 3.12 -20.54 29.07
C PRO A 108 3.81 -21.89 28.93
N VAL A 109 5.08 -21.89 28.52
CA VAL A 109 5.96 -23.05 28.66
C VAL A 109 5.86 -23.48 30.12
N ASP A 110 5.43 -24.73 30.32
CA ASP A 110 5.11 -25.34 31.60
C ASP A 110 5.91 -24.76 32.78
N ALA A 111 5.24 -23.95 33.59
CA ALA A 111 5.68 -23.63 34.93
C ALA A 111 5.41 -24.84 35.83
N GLN A 112 6.25 -25.87 35.73
CA GLN A 112 6.42 -26.88 36.76
C GLN A 112 7.84 -26.82 37.31
N GLY A 113 7.94 -26.44 38.59
CA GLY A 113 9.15 -26.67 39.40
C GLY A 113 9.73 -25.42 40.04
N SER A 114 9.14 -25.02 41.17
CA SER A 114 9.71 -24.27 42.28
C SER A 114 11.24 -24.12 42.33
N ASP A 115 11.73 -22.88 42.34
CA ASP A 115 12.33 -22.29 43.56
C ASP A 115 12.42 -20.76 43.40
N SER A 116 11.99 -20.03 44.42
CA SER A 116 12.29 -18.62 44.62
C SER A 116 12.69 -18.51 46.08
N PRO A 117 13.79 -17.82 46.41
CA PRO A 117 13.58 -16.42 46.74
C PRO A 117 14.76 -15.47 46.43
N ALA A 118 14.35 -14.28 45.98
CA ALA A 118 14.77 -12.97 46.51
C ALA A 118 15.99 -12.21 45.92
N GLU A 119 15.67 -10.93 45.68
CA GLU A 119 16.47 -9.69 45.71
C GLU A 119 17.50 -9.45 44.58
N ASP A 120 17.24 -8.44 43.74
CA ASP A 120 17.82 -7.12 44.00
C ASP A 120 17.04 -6.02 43.28
N SER A 121 16.98 -4.88 43.96
CA SER A 121 16.26 -3.68 43.61
C SER A 121 17.11 -2.78 42.74
N THR A 122 16.46 -2.12 41.78
CA THR A 122 16.53 -0.67 41.47
C THR A 122 16.62 -0.37 39.98
N PRO A 123 15.78 0.57 39.49
CA PRO A 123 15.85 1.10 38.14
C PRO A 123 16.89 2.22 38.05
N PRO A 124 17.60 2.41 36.93
CA PRO A 124 18.16 3.72 36.62
C PRO A 124 17.07 4.60 36.02
N ASP A 125 16.71 5.60 36.83
CA ASP A 125 15.96 6.80 36.48
C ASP A 125 16.77 7.69 35.50
N SER A 126 16.01 8.41 34.67
CA SER A 126 16.27 9.71 34.02
C SER A 126 17.60 10.04 33.33
N SER A 127 17.47 10.42 32.06
CA SER A 127 17.76 11.82 31.67
C SER A 127 17.21 12.11 30.27
N LEU A 128 16.18 12.96 30.24
CA LEU A 128 15.88 13.80 29.08
C LEU A 128 17.00 14.85 28.97
N SER A 129 17.56 15.04 27.79
CA SER A 129 18.23 16.28 27.42
C SER A 129 18.00 16.56 25.94
N GLU A 130 17.05 17.44 25.67
CA GLU A 130 17.02 18.28 24.48
C GLU A 130 18.32 19.10 24.45
N ALA A 131 18.97 19.16 23.29
CA ALA A 131 19.86 20.26 22.92
C ALA A 131 19.94 20.32 21.41
N GLU A 132 19.25 21.31 20.86
CA GLU A 132 19.51 21.89 19.56
C GLU A 132 20.95 22.41 19.51
N GLU A 133 21.64 22.23 18.39
CA GLU A 133 22.65 23.22 17.99
C GLU A 133 22.63 23.41 16.47
N GLN A 134 22.16 24.59 16.11
CA GLN A 134 22.21 25.21 14.81
C GLN A 134 23.66 25.32 14.33
N SER A 135 23.90 25.01 13.05
CA SER A 135 24.99 25.63 12.31
C SER A 135 24.40 26.51 11.21
N ASP A 136 24.39 27.80 11.52
CA ASP A 136 24.26 28.90 10.58
C ASP A 136 25.39 28.86 9.53
N LEU A 137 25.03 29.24 8.29
CA LEU A 137 25.56 30.37 7.50
C LEU A 137 25.43 30.04 5.99
N GLN A 138 24.50 30.63 5.22
CA GLN A 138 24.59 31.94 4.51
C GLN A 138 25.80 32.00 3.55
N SER A 139 25.72 32.38 2.27
CA SER A 139 24.81 33.24 1.49
C SER A 139 25.18 33.12 -0.02
N VAL A 140 24.51 33.94 -0.83
CA VAL A 140 24.80 34.41 -2.22
C VAL A 140 24.09 33.64 -3.34
N GLU A 141 23.36 34.24 -4.28
CA GLU A 141 23.12 35.65 -4.62
C GLU A 141 21.86 35.73 -5.51
N ALA A 142 21.15 36.84 -5.41
CA ALA A 142 20.04 37.19 -6.29
C ALA A 142 20.57 37.76 -7.61
N ALA A 143 19.89 37.47 -8.72
CA ALA A 143 19.88 38.36 -9.88
C ALA A 143 18.55 38.19 -10.64
N GLU A 144 17.82 39.30 -10.65
CA GLU A 144 16.65 39.62 -11.44
C GLU A 144 17.00 39.55 -12.94
N ASP A 145 16.07 39.16 -13.81
CA ASP A 145 15.91 39.89 -15.08
C ASP A 145 14.50 39.71 -15.66
N GLU A 146 13.94 40.85 -16.03
CA GLU A 146 12.67 41.06 -16.68
C GLU A 146 12.70 40.56 -18.13
N GLY A 147 11.57 40.04 -18.61
CA GLY A 147 11.46 39.57 -19.99
C GLY A 147 10.05 39.65 -20.54
N MET A 148 9.44 40.84 -20.49
CA MET A 148 8.22 41.14 -21.23
C MET A 148 8.56 41.28 -22.73
N ALA A 149 8.08 40.35 -23.56
CA ALA A 149 7.98 40.56 -25.01
C ALA A 149 6.81 39.76 -25.61
N THR A 150 5.70 40.47 -25.76
CA THR A 150 4.67 40.18 -26.76
C THR A 150 5.30 40.20 -28.15
N ALA A 151 5.12 39.16 -28.95
CA ALA A 151 5.45 39.18 -30.38
C ALA A 151 4.27 38.67 -31.20
N GLU A 152 3.82 39.57 -32.07
CA GLU A 152 2.76 39.50 -33.04
C GLU A 152 2.65 38.18 -33.82
N GLN A 153 1.42 37.70 -33.89
CA GLN A 153 0.96 36.72 -34.85
C GLN A 153 0.55 37.45 -36.14
N ARG A 154 1.49 37.52 -37.09
CA ARG A 154 1.34 37.87 -38.51
C ARG A 154 2.47 37.08 -39.20
N ASP A 155 2.34 36.34 -40.29
CA ASP A 155 1.56 36.48 -41.50
C ASP A 155 1.84 35.23 -42.40
N ARG A 156 0.94 34.93 -43.33
CA ARG A 156 1.09 34.08 -44.56
C ARG A 156 1.18 32.55 -44.40
N GLY A 157 0.36 31.74 -45.07
CA GLY A 157 -0.66 32.03 -46.06
C GLY A 157 -1.44 30.76 -46.39
N GLU A 158 -2.76 30.87 -46.38
CA GLU A 158 -3.69 29.84 -46.86
C GLU A 158 -4.40 30.44 -48.09
N ASN A 159 -3.79 30.27 -49.26
CA ASN A 159 -4.44 30.22 -50.58
C ASN A 159 -4.13 28.80 -51.08
N ASP A 160 -5.03 27.96 -51.60
CA ASP A 160 -6.28 28.21 -52.30
C ASP A 160 -7.22 26.97 -52.17
N PRO A 161 -8.53 27.14 -52.40
CA PRO A 161 -9.49 26.05 -52.48
C PRO A 161 -9.62 25.48 -53.91
N ALA A 162 -10.00 24.20 -53.97
CA ALA A 162 -10.77 23.54 -55.03
C ALA A 162 -10.25 23.54 -56.48
N ALA A 163 -9.75 22.38 -56.93
CA ALA A 163 -10.10 21.73 -58.20
C ALA A 163 -9.65 20.26 -58.19
#